data_AF-A0A7S0ZH40-F1
#
_entry.id   AF-A0A7S0ZH40-F1
#
_cell.length_a   1.000
_cell.length_b   1.000
_cell.length_c   1.000
_cell.angle_alpha   90.00
_cell.angle_beta   90.00
_cell.angle_gamma   90.00
#
_symmetry.space_group_name_H-M   'P 1'
#
loop_
_entity.id
_entity.type
_entity.pdbx_description
1 polymer ?
#
loop_
_entity_poly.entity_id
_entity_poly.type
_entity_poly.pdbx_seq_one_letter_code
_entity_poly.pdbx_strand_id
1 'polypeptide(L)'
;HCPSNVHQPVSRNPLLIRSCTTSASNQTKKQSKSDSTTPLTLQQIRENRLTKVQSMINQGMNPYEYKFIPTHTTLELQTLYQELPNGMESDDGVIVSVAGRIMLRRIFGKLAFFTLQDESGSIQLYLEKKRIEDNESGAFNALKEWTDGGDIIGVNGTLKRTDKGELSVYVSSWKMLTKSLLPLPDKWHGLSDIEKRYRQRHVDLIVSPQVRSVFRKRARITANIRNFLDSEGFLEMETPALHNKAGGAEARPFLTFHNALNRELTLRIATELHLKRLIVGGFEKVYELGRVYRNEGLST
;
A
#
# COMPACT_ATOMS: atom_id res chain seq x y z
N HIS A 1 4.21 -36.60 -55.97
CA HIS A 1 3.30 -36.97 -57.06
C HIS A 1 1.89 -36.48 -56.72
N CYS A 2 1.38 -35.50 -57.47
CA CYS A 2 -0.06 -35.19 -57.63
C CYS A 2 -0.70 -36.21 -58.61
N PRO A 3 -2.04 -36.29 -58.74
CA PRO A 3 -2.84 -35.38 -59.61
C PRO A 3 -4.18 -34.94 -58.95
N SER A 4 -4.74 -33.71 -59.07
CA SER A 4 -5.21 -32.87 -60.19
C SER A 4 -6.54 -33.29 -60.84
N ASN A 5 -7.55 -32.39 -60.78
CA ASN A 5 -8.62 -32.09 -61.76
C ASN A 5 -9.46 -30.91 -61.19
N VAL A 6 -9.32 -29.64 -61.61
CA VAL A 6 -9.77 -28.95 -62.85
C VAL A 6 -11.31 -28.87 -62.99
N HIS A 7 -11.87 -27.65 -62.83
CA HIS A 7 -12.83 -27.06 -63.77
C HIS A 7 -13.13 -25.57 -63.49
N GLN A 8 -13.10 -24.78 -64.57
CA GLN A 8 -13.70 -23.46 -64.84
C GLN A 8 -14.36 -23.59 -66.24
N PRO A 9 -15.05 -22.59 -66.81
CA PRO A 9 -15.76 -21.40 -66.28
C PRO A 9 -17.21 -21.32 -66.89
N VAL A 10 -17.91 -20.17 -66.81
CA VAL A 10 -18.64 -19.55 -67.96
C VAL A 10 -19.27 -18.20 -67.54
N SER A 11 -19.18 -17.24 -68.46
CA SER A 11 -19.62 -15.84 -68.41
C SER A 11 -21.08 -15.66 -68.85
N ARG A 12 -21.73 -14.55 -68.45
CA ARG A 12 -22.69 -13.76 -69.26
C ARG A 12 -23.11 -12.45 -68.58
N ASN A 13 -22.91 -11.33 -69.27
CA ASN A 13 -23.64 -10.04 -69.18
C ASN A 13 -24.74 -10.04 -70.29
N PRO A 14 -25.61 -9.01 -70.52
CA PRO A 14 -25.84 -7.70 -69.87
C PRO A 14 -27.35 -7.30 -69.70
N LEU A 15 -27.66 -6.11 -69.15
CA LEU A 15 -28.57 -5.05 -69.70
C LEU A 15 -29.17 -4.11 -68.63
N LEU A 16 -29.21 -2.82 -68.99
CA LEU A 16 -29.84 -1.68 -68.31
C LEU A 16 -31.38 -1.76 -68.30
N ILE A 17 -32.05 -1.05 -67.37
CA ILE A 17 -33.18 -0.11 -67.61
C ILE A 17 -33.44 0.75 -66.34
N ARG A 18 -34.05 1.92 -66.56
CA ARG A 18 -34.07 3.19 -65.83
C ARG A 18 -35.05 3.33 -64.63
N SER A 19 -34.73 4.37 -63.83
CA SER A 19 -35.60 5.39 -63.21
C SER A 19 -36.71 5.01 -62.21
N CYS A 20 -36.66 5.57 -60.99
CA CYS A 20 -37.54 6.69 -60.62
C CYS A 20 -37.16 7.33 -59.27
N THR A 21 -37.44 8.62 -59.20
CA THR A 21 -37.23 9.59 -58.12
C THR A 21 -38.00 9.29 -56.83
N THR A 22 -37.48 9.67 -55.66
CA THR A 22 -38.21 10.51 -54.67
C THR A 22 -37.32 10.95 -53.50
N SER A 23 -37.63 12.16 -53.05
CA SER A 23 -37.05 13.02 -52.01
C SER A 23 -36.79 12.37 -50.64
N ALA A 24 -35.62 12.65 -50.06
CA ALA A 24 -35.36 12.44 -48.63
C ALA A 24 -34.89 13.75 -47.96
N SER A 25 -35.58 14.07 -46.88
CA SER A 25 -35.52 15.27 -46.07
C SER A 25 -34.29 15.34 -45.15
N ASN A 26 -33.85 16.57 -44.90
CA ASN A 26 -32.84 16.96 -43.91
C ASN A 26 -33.21 16.47 -42.49
N GLN A 27 -32.31 15.71 -41.86
CA GLN A 27 -32.15 15.68 -40.40
C GLN A 27 -30.67 15.66 -40.03
N THR A 28 -30.18 16.82 -39.61
CA THR A 28 -28.88 17.03 -38.98
C THR A 28 -28.88 16.45 -37.56
N LYS A 29 -28.22 15.30 -37.36
CA LYS A 29 -27.89 14.79 -36.02
C LYS A 29 -26.68 15.52 -35.45
N LYS A 30 -26.91 16.34 -34.42
CA LYS A 30 -25.87 16.81 -33.48
C LYS A 30 -25.32 15.60 -32.72
N GLN A 31 -24.07 15.23 -33.00
CA GLN A 31 -23.31 14.30 -32.15
C GLN A 31 -22.77 15.04 -30.93
N SER A 32 -23.24 14.64 -29.76
CA SER A 32 -22.66 14.99 -28.45
C SER A 32 -21.29 14.32 -28.32
N LYS A 33 -20.22 15.12 -28.18
CA LYS A 33 -18.90 14.64 -27.76
C LYS A 33 -18.98 14.18 -26.30
N SER A 34 -18.96 12.87 -26.09
CA SER A 34 -18.63 12.29 -24.79
C SER A 34 -17.11 12.26 -24.64
N ASP A 35 -16.56 12.96 -23.64
CA ASP A 35 -15.14 12.87 -23.28
C ASP A 35 -14.79 11.43 -22.87
N SER A 36 -14.11 10.72 -23.76
CA SER A 36 -13.48 9.43 -23.47
C SER A 36 -12.13 9.68 -22.80
N THR A 37 -12.10 9.78 -21.47
CA THR A 37 -10.85 9.87 -20.72
C THR A 37 -10.20 8.48 -20.66
N THR A 38 -9.22 8.23 -21.54
CA THR A 38 -8.40 7.01 -21.48
C THR A 38 -7.69 6.94 -20.11
N PRO A 39 -7.67 5.79 -19.42
CA PRO A 39 -6.96 5.67 -18.15
C PRO A 39 -5.47 6.00 -18.33
N LEU A 40 -4.96 6.92 -17.50
CA LEU A 40 -3.53 7.25 -17.51
C LEU A 40 -2.68 6.04 -17.13
N THR A 41 -1.53 5.88 -17.78
CA THR A 41 -0.56 4.84 -17.41
C THR A 41 0.09 5.14 -16.06
N LEU A 42 0.64 4.12 -15.39
CA LEU A 42 1.37 4.33 -14.12
C LEU A 42 2.54 5.31 -14.25
N GLN A 43 3.19 5.32 -15.42
CA GLN A 43 4.27 6.25 -15.72
C GLN A 43 3.76 7.70 -15.81
N GLN A 44 2.67 7.94 -16.54
CA GLN A 44 2.05 9.26 -16.63
C GLN A 44 1.57 9.76 -15.26
N ILE A 45 1.00 8.87 -14.44
CA ILE A 45 0.61 9.21 -13.05
C ILE A 45 1.84 9.60 -12.23
N ARG A 46 2.96 8.88 -12.37
CA ARG A 46 4.21 9.19 -11.67
C ARG A 46 4.78 10.54 -12.10
N GLU A 47 4.81 10.81 -13.40
CA GLU A 47 5.28 12.08 -13.96
C GLU A 47 4.43 13.25 -13.45
N ASN A 48 3.10 13.12 -13.48
CA ASN A 48 2.19 14.13 -12.92
C ASN A 48 2.44 14.38 -11.43
N ARG A 49 2.69 13.34 -10.64
CA ARG A 49 2.99 13.46 -9.20
C ARG A 49 4.36 14.09 -8.95
N LEU A 50 5.35 13.84 -9.81
CA LEU A 50 6.65 14.52 -9.77
C LEU A 50 6.52 16.01 -10.10
N THR A 51 5.67 16.39 -11.07
CA THR A 51 5.37 17.80 -11.34
C THR A 51 4.78 18.49 -10.11
N LYS A 52 3.87 17.83 -9.38
CA LYS A 52 3.35 18.36 -8.10
C LYS A 52 4.45 18.53 -7.05
N VAL A 53 5.38 17.57 -6.94
CA VAL A 53 6.57 17.67 -6.07
C VAL A 53 7.36 18.93 -6.39
N GLN A 54 7.63 19.18 -7.68
CA GLN A 54 8.35 20.38 -8.09
C GLN A 54 7.58 21.67 -7.79
N SER A 55 6.25 21.69 -8.02
CA SER A 55 5.40 22.83 -7.69
C SER A 55 5.41 23.15 -6.18
N MET A 56 5.36 22.12 -5.32
CA MET A 56 5.48 22.30 -3.87
C MET A 56 6.81 22.95 -3.49
N ILE A 57 7.93 22.42 -4.01
CA ILE A 57 9.28 22.94 -3.72
C ILE A 57 9.41 24.40 -4.19
N ASN A 58 8.92 24.71 -5.39
CA ASN A 58 8.98 26.07 -5.95
C ASN A 58 8.17 27.08 -5.12
N GLN A 59 7.15 26.62 -4.39
CA GLN A 59 6.34 27.45 -3.48
C GLN A 59 6.84 27.38 -2.02
N GLY A 60 8.04 26.84 -1.79
CA GLY A 60 8.67 26.77 -0.47
C GLY A 60 8.11 25.67 0.44
N MET A 61 7.26 24.78 -0.05
CA MET A 61 6.73 23.64 0.70
C MET A 61 7.64 22.42 0.55
N ASN A 62 7.97 21.78 1.66
CA ASN A 62 8.74 20.52 1.65
C ASN A 62 7.79 19.31 1.46
N PRO A 63 7.93 18.52 0.37
CA PRO A 63 7.10 17.35 0.12
C PRO A 63 7.49 16.10 0.95
N TYR A 64 8.63 16.14 1.64
CA TYR A 64 9.19 15.04 2.42
C TYR A 64 9.70 15.55 3.77
N GLU A 65 8.83 15.54 4.77
CA GLU A 65 9.11 16.07 6.10
C GLU A 65 9.96 15.13 6.94
N TYR A 66 10.93 15.70 7.66
CA TYR A 66 11.80 14.95 8.56
C TYR A 66 11.13 14.63 9.89
N LYS A 67 10.19 15.48 10.34
CA LYS A 67 9.58 15.37 11.66
C LYS A 67 8.15 15.90 11.67
N PHE A 68 7.26 15.09 12.21
CA PHE A 68 5.91 15.47 12.62
C PHE A 68 5.58 14.61 13.84
N ILE A 69 5.05 15.22 14.90
CA ILE A 69 4.72 14.51 16.14
C ILE A 69 3.20 14.48 16.28
N PRO A 70 2.55 13.34 16.01
CA PRO A 70 1.15 13.14 16.36
C PRO A 70 0.96 13.17 17.89
N THR A 71 -0.13 13.77 18.33
CA THR A 71 -0.56 13.76 19.74
C THR A 71 -1.36 12.52 20.10
N HIS A 72 -2.06 11.95 19.11
CA HIS A 72 -2.99 10.84 19.29
C HIS A 72 -2.94 9.91 18.09
N THR A 73 -3.29 8.65 18.31
CA THR A 73 -3.62 7.71 17.22
C THR A 73 -5.09 7.86 16.81
N THR A 74 -5.43 7.43 15.60
CA THR A 74 -6.81 7.50 15.12
C THR A 74 -7.77 6.65 15.96
N LEU A 75 -7.34 5.49 16.47
CA LEU A 75 -8.15 4.63 17.33
C LEU A 75 -8.39 5.24 18.71
N GLU A 76 -7.37 5.90 19.29
CA GLU A 76 -7.52 6.61 20.56
C GLU A 76 -8.60 7.69 20.44
N LEU A 77 -8.58 8.49 19.37
CA LEU A 77 -9.60 9.52 19.16
C LEU A 77 -11.01 8.94 18.99
N GLN A 78 -11.14 7.82 18.25
CA GLN A 78 -12.43 7.13 18.12
C GLN A 78 -12.97 6.68 19.48
N THR A 79 -12.09 6.26 20.39
CA THR A 79 -12.46 5.80 21.73
C THR A 79 -12.81 6.97 22.65
N LEU A 80 -11.96 8.00 22.69
CA LEU A 80 -12.13 9.17 23.56
C LEU A 80 -13.40 9.97 23.22
N TYR A 81 -13.75 10.08 21.94
CA TYR A 81 -14.89 10.88 21.46
C TYR A 81 -16.05 10.01 20.96
N GLN A 82 -16.17 8.78 21.47
CA GLN A 82 -17.25 7.86 21.09
C GLN A 82 -18.64 8.49 21.32
N GLU A 83 -18.79 9.21 22.43
CA GLU A 83 -20.06 9.81 22.88
C GLU A 83 -20.31 11.24 22.34
N LEU A 84 -19.42 11.77 21.49
CA LEU A 84 -19.61 13.10 20.89
C LEU A 84 -20.88 13.09 20.02
N PRO A 85 -21.91 13.92 20.28
CA PRO A 85 -23.16 13.88 19.53
C PRO A 85 -23.01 14.28 18.06
N ASN A 86 -23.89 13.75 17.20
CA ASN A 86 -23.92 14.08 15.78
C ASN A 86 -24.09 15.59 15.55
N GLY A 87 -23.37 16.12 14.57
CA GLY A 87 -23.38 17.54 14.21
C GLY A 87 -22.53 18.44 15.12
N MET A 88 -22.10 17.95 16.29
CA MET A 88 -21.34 18.75 17.26
C MET A 88 -19.84 18.71 17.01
N GLU A 89 -19.21 19.85 17.22
CA GLU A 89 -17.77 19.97 17.43
C GLU A 89 -17.50 19.86 18.94
N SER A 90 -16.37 19.26 19.30
CA SER A 90 -15.93 19.18 20.70
C SER A 90 -15.71 20.58 21.27
N ASP A 91 -16.19 20.81 22.48
CA ASP A 91 -16.09 22.07 23.23
C ASP A 91 -14.98 22.05 24.30
N ASP A 92 -14.24 20.95 24.42
CA ASP A 92 -13.12 20.77 25.35
C ASP A 92 -11.87 21.63 25.03
N GLY A 93 -11.86 22.28 23.88
CA GLY A 93 -10.74 23.12 23.42
C GLY A 93 -9.48 22.34 23.04
N VAL A 94 -9.55 21.00 22.95
CA VAL A 94 -8.39 20.16 22.66
C VAL A 94 -8.05 20.20 21.18
N ILE A 95 -6.82 20.65 20.88
CA ILE A 95 -6.25 20.55 19.54
C ILE A 95 -5.52 19.23 19.42
N VAL A 96 -5.91 18.43 18.43
CA VAL A 96 -5.27 17.16 18.12
C VAL A 96 -4.40 17.29 16.87
N SER A 97 -3.24 16.65 16.93
CA SER A 97 -2.37 16.39 15.79
C SER A 97 -2.41 14.90 15.44
N VAL A 98 -2.76 14.58 14.20
CA VAL A 98 -2.74 13.20 13.68
C VAL A 98 -1.98 13.13 12.37
N ALA A 99 -1.36 11.99 12.08
CA ALA A 99 -0.69 11.72 10.81
C ALA A 99 -1.09 10.37 10.27
N GLY A 100 -1.16 10.26 8.95
CA GLY A 100 -1.50 9.00 8.31
C GLY A 100 -1.55 9.10 6.80
N ARG A 101 -1.90 7.98 6.18
CA ARG A 101 -2.05 7.86 4.73
C ARG A 101 -3.45 8.28 4.31
N ILE A 102 -3.56 9.10 3.26
CA ILE A 102 -4.83 9.39 2.60
C ILE A 102 -5.30 8.14 1.86
N MET A 103 -6.34 7.50 2.37
CA MET A 103 -6.95 6.32 1.75
C MET A 103 -8.04 6.70 0.75
N LEU A 104 -8.82 7.72 1.08
CA LEU A 104 -9.89 8.24 0.24
C LEU A 104 -9.89 9.76 0.29
N ARG A 105 -10.34 10.36 -0.81
CA ARG A 105 -10.30 11.81 -1.01
C ARG A 105 -11.50 12.24 -1.82
N ARG A 106 -12.32 13.14 -1.27
CA ARG A 106 -13.52 13.69 -1.92
C ARG A 106 -13.52 15.21 -1.76
N ILE A 107 -13.71 15.94 -2.86
CA ILE A 107 -13.69 17.41 -2.87
C ILE A 107 -15.00 17.93 -3.41
N PHE A 108 -15.57 18.91 -2.72
CA PHE A 108 -16.84 19.56 -2.99
C PHE A 108 -16.68 21.09 -2.91
N GLY A 109 -15.99 21.68 -3.88
CA GLY A 109 -15.79 23.13 -3.96
C GLY A 109 -14.97 23.70 -2.80
N LYS A 110 -15.65 24.20 -1.76
CA LYS A 110 -15.07 24.80 -0.53
C LYS A 110 -14.94 23.80 0.64
N LEU A 111 -15.37 22.56 0.44
CA LEU A 111 -15.35 21.51 1.44
C LEU A 111 -14.65 20.27 0.87
N ALA A 112 -13.91 19.55 1.70
CA ALA A 112 -13.31 18.28 1.33
C ALA A 112 -13.35 17.29 2.50
N PHE A 113 -13.42 16.01 2.16
CA PHE A 113 -13.44 14.91 3.10
C PHE A 113 -12.40 13.88 2.71
N PHE A 114 -11.41 13.69 3.57
CA PHE A 114 -10.40 12.65 3.38
C PHE A 114 -10.59 11.55 4.42
N THR A 115 -10.28 10.31 4.07
CA THR A 115 -10.11 9.23 5.06
C THR A 115 -8.63 9.08 5.31
N LEU A 116 -8.19 9.40 6.51
CA LEU A 116 -6.80 9.24 6.96
C LEU A 116 -6.67 7.91 7.70
N GLN A 117 -5.62 7.14 7.39
CA GLN A 117 -5.34 5.87 8.05
C GLN A 117 -3.93 5.89 8.64
N ASP A 118 -3.83 5.58 9.93
CA ASP A 118 -2.56 5.34 10.60
C ASP A 118 -2.37 3.83 10.86
N GLU A 119 -1.47 3.47 11.79
CA GLU A 119 -1.27 2.08 12.16
C GLU A 119 -2.48 1.47 12.92
N SER A 120 -3.16 2.30 13.71
CA SER A 120 -4.19 1.90 14.67
C SER A 120 -5.58 1.76 14.02
N GLY A 121 -5.88 2.59 13.02
CA GLY A 121 -7.21 2.67 12.44
C GLY A 121 -7.35 3.75 11.39
N SER A 122 -8.57 4.24 11.22
CA SER A 122 -8.88 5.34 10.30
C SER A 122 -9.79 6.37 10.95
N ILE A 123 -9.61 7.63 10.53
CA ILE A 123 -10.47 8.74 10.91
C ILE A 123 -10.78 9.60 9.69
N GLN A 124 -11.94 10.25 9.69
CA GLN A 124 -12.26 11.23 8.66
C GLN A 124 -11.54 12.55 8.95
N LEU A 125 -11.15 13.26 7.90
CA LEU A 125 -10.74 14.65 7.95
C LEU A 125 -11.85 15.49 7.35
N TYR A 126 -12.37 16.44 8.13
CA TYR A 126 -13.30 17.46 7.69
C TYR A 126 -12.49 18.72 7.36
N LEU A 127 -12.37 19.03 6.07
CA LEU A 127 -11.50 20.08 5.56
C LEU A 127 -12.35 21.18 4.94
N GLU A 128 -12.51 22.30 5.63
CA GLU A 128 -13.27 23.45 5.12
C GLU A 128 -12.35 24.60 4.76
N LYS A 129 -12.60 25.22 3.60
CA LYS A 129 -11.82 26.34 3.09
C LYS A 129 -11.66 27.45 4.12
N LYS A 130 -12.77 27.89 4.73
CA LYS A 130 -12.76 29.00 5.70
C LYS A 130 -11.81 28.72 6.85
N ARG A 131 -12.00 27.59 7.54
CA ARG A 131 -11.20 27.22 8.72
C ARG A 131 -9.70 27.04 8.42
N ILE A 132 -9.36 26.50 7.26
CA ILE A 132 -7.96 26.31 6.86
C ILE A 132 -7.33 27.65 6.46
N GLU A 133 -8.05 28.49 5.71
CA GLU A 133 -7.56 29.80 5.28
C GLU A 133 -7.49 30.84 6.39
N ASP A 134 -8.26 30.67 7.47
CA ASP A 134 -8.12 31.47 8.70
C ASP A 134 -6.71 31.29 9.34
N ASN A 135 -6.01 30.19 9.04
CA ASN A 135 -4.64 29.95 9.48
C ASN A 135 -3.59 30.29 8.40
N GLU A 136 -3.81 29.85 7.15
CA GLU A 136 -2.88 30.08 6.06
C GLU A 136 -3.60 30.29 4.72
N SER A 137 -3.49 31.50 4.16
CA SER A 137 -4.14 31.87 2.90
C SER A 137 -3.68 30.97 1.74
N GLY A 138 -4.63 30.43 0.98
CA GLY A 138 -4.36 29.55 -0.15
C GLY A 138 -4.06 28.09 0.22
N ALA A 139 -3.86 27.76 1.50
CA ALA A 139 -3.54 26.40 1.94
C ALA A 139 -4.62 25.37 1.58
N PHE A 140 -5.90 25.77 1.51
CA PHE A 140 -6.98 24.90 1.05
C PHE A 140 -6.89 24.59 -0.46
N ASN A 141 -6.49 25.56 -1.28
CA ASN A 141 -6.30 25.33 -2.70
C ASN A 141 -5.08 24.43 -2.94
N ALA A 142 -3.97 24.69 -2.24
CA ALA A 142 -2.79 23.83 -2.23
C ALA A 142 -3.14 22.38 -1.83
N LEU A 143 -3.96 22.19 -0.79
CA LEU A 143 -4.45 20.87 -0.38
C LEU A 143 -5.17 20.16 -1.55
N LYS A 144 -6.07 20.86 -2.25
CA LYS A 144 -6.81 20.29 -3.39
C LYS A 144 -5.94 20.02 -4.62
N GLU A 145 -4.86 20.75 -4.80
CA GLU A 145 -4.01 20.57 -5.97
C GLU A 145 -2.98 19.47 -5.73
N TRP A 146 -2.32 19.49 -4.58
CA TRP A 146 -1.11 18.72 -4.35
C TRP A 146 -1.33 17.38 -3.66
N THR A 147 -2.43 17.20 -2.92
CA THR A 147 -2.72 15.92 -2.27
C THR A 147 -3.36 14.92 -3.22
N ASP A 148 -2.96 13.66 -3.10
CA ASP A 148 -3.50 12.50 -3.80
C ASP A 148 -3.74 11.34 -2.82
N GLY A 149 -4.58 10.39 -3.23
CA GLY A 149 -4.66 9.10 -2.54
C GLY A 149 -3.30 8.41 -2.51
N GLY A 150 -2.92 7.92 -1.33
CA GLY A 150 -1.63 7.30 -1.05
C GLY A 150 -0.62 8.21 -0.35
N ASP A 151 -0.83 9.53 -0.34
CA ASP A 151 0.07 10.47 0.34
C ASP A 151 0.00 10.30 1.85
N ILE A 152 1.10 10.61 2.54
CA ILE A 152 1.11 10.72 4.01
C ILE A 152 1.06 12.19 4.37
N ILE A 153 0.07 12.57 5.16
CA ILE A 153 -0.13 13.95 5.63
C ILE A 153 -0.23 13.97 7.16
N GLY A 154 0.13 15.10 7.73
CA GLY A 154 -0.13 15.46 9.11
C GLY A 154 -1.17 16.56 9.13
N VAL A 155 -2.07 16.54 10.11
CA VAL A 155 -3.08 17.59 10.28
C VAL A 155 -3.23 17.96 11.74
N ASN A 156 -3.58 19.22 11.98
CA ASN A 156 -4.01 19.70 13.29
C ASN A 156 -5.46 20.18 13.20
N GLY A 157 -6.23 20.00 14.27
CA GLY A 157 -7.62 20.45 14.34
C GLY A 157 -8.29 20.06 15.66
N THR A 158 -9.59 20.26 15.73
CA THR A 158 -10.44 19.78 16.84
C THR A 158 -11.21 18.54 16.37
N LEU A 159 -11.96 17.90 17.27
CA LEU A 159 -12.84 16.80 16.90
C LEU A 159 -14.25 17.31 16.60
N LYS A 160 -14.87 16.74 15.58
CA LYS A 160 -16.26 16.99 15.21
C LYS A 160 -16.91 15.68 14.80
N ARG A 161 -18.16 15.46 15.18
CA ARG A 161 -18.97 14.40 14.57
C ARG A 161 -19.87 15.03 13.51
N THR A 162 -19.84 14.47 12.31
CA THR A 162 -20.73 14.93 11.23
C THR A 162 -22.19 14.61 11.54
N ASP A 163 -23.14 15.23 10.84
CA ASP A 163 -24.57 14.93 11.00
C ASP A 163 -24.90 13.46 10.71
N LYS A 164 -24.06 12.81 9.88
CA LYS A 164 -24.14 11.39 9.53
C LYS A 164 -23.49 10.47 10.55
N GLY A 165 -22.97 11.01 11.65
CA GLY A 165 -22.39 10.25 12.76
C GLY A 165 -20.93 9.82 12.59
N GLU A 166 -20.25 10.27 11.53
CA GLU A 166 -18.83 9.97 11.33
C GLU A 166 -17.96 10.94 12.15
N LEU A 167 -17.07 10.40 13.00
CA LEU A 167 -16.08 11.19 13.76
C LEU A 167 -14.98 11.68 12.83
N SER A 168 -14.68 12.96 12.91
CA SER A 168 -13.77 13.66 12.02
C SER A 168 -12.86 14.61 12.77
N VAL A 169 -11.61 14.73 12.32
CA VAL A 169 -10.77 15.88 12.69
C VAL A 169 -11.22 17.07 11.85
N TYR A 170 -11.71 18.13 12.49
CA TYR A 170 -12.05 19.39 11.85
C TYR A 170 -10.79 20.24 11.70
N VAL A 171 -10.21 20.13 10.52
CA VAL A 171 -8.82 20.53 10.25
C VAL A 171 -8.70 22.05 10.22
N SER A 172 -7.76 22.58 11.00
CA SER A 172 -7.30 23.97 10.96
C SER A 172 -6.03 24.14 10.13
N SER A 173 -5.15 23.14 10.13
CA SER A 173 -3.89 23.17 9.37
C SER A 173 -3.48 21.77 8.92
N TRP A 174 -2.72 21.70 7.83
CA TRP A 174 -2.24 20.45 7.28
C TRP A 174 -0.80 20.59 6.80
N LYS A 175 -0.09 19.47 6.72
CA LYS A 175 1.27 19.41 6.21
C LYS A 175 1.46 18.16 5.36
N MET A 176 2.07 18.32 4.19
CA MET A 176 2.57 17.18 3.42
C MET A 176 3.71 16.54 4.21
N LEU A 177 3.64 15.23 4.50
CA LEU A 177 4.74 14.52 5.17
C LEU A 177 5.52 13.66 4.19
N THR A 178 4.81 13.00 3.28
CA THR A 178 5.44 12.22 2.22
C THR A 178 4.51 12.18 1.01
N LYS A 179 4.93 12.81 -0.08
CA LYS A 179 4.25 12.69 -1.36
C LYS A 179 4.46 11.29 -1.94
N SER A 180 3.36 10.59 -2.23
CA SER A 180 3.40 9.31 -2.94
C SER A 180 3.49 9.56 -4.45
N LEU A 181 4.38 8.82 -5.12
CA LEU A 181 4.63 8.93 -6.57
C LEU A 181 3.83 7.91 -7.40
N LEU A 182 3.22 6.93 -6.76
CA LEU A 182 2.37 5.93 -7.40
C LEU A 182 1.02 5.86 -6.68
N PRO A 183 -0.08 5.59 -7.41
CA PRO A 183 -1.39 5.44 -6.81
C PRO A 183 -1.43 4.22 -5.89
N LEU A 184 -2.37 4.23 -4.94
CA LEU A 184 -2.73 3.01 -4.25
C LEU A 184 -3.30 2.01 -5.26
N PRO A 185 -3.02 0.70 -5.10
CA PRO A 185 -3.64 -0.32 -5.93
C PRO A 185 -5.14 -0.39 -5.65
N ASP A 186 -5.92 -0.77 -6.66
CA ASP A 186 -7.35 -1.02 -6.46
C ASP A 186 -7.54 -2.20 -5.50
N LYS A 187 -8.37 -2.00 -4.45
CA LYS A 187 -8.66 -3.05 -3.45
C LYS A 187 -9.16 -4.37 -4.06
N TRP A 188 -9.90 -4.30 -5.16
CA TRP A 188 -10.57 -5.44 -5.79
C TRP A 188 -9.78 -6.06 -6.95
N HIS A 189 -9.10 -5.23 -7.74
CA HIS A 189 -8.40 -5.69 -8.96
C HIS A 189 -6.88 -5.66 -8.85
N GLY A 190 -6.31 -4.89 -7.91
CA GLY A 190 -4.88 -4.61 -7.83
C GLY A 190 -4.04 -5.62 -7.04
N LEU A 191 -4.64 -6.41 -6.14
CA LEU A 191 -3.92 -7.42 -5.32
C LEU A 191 -4.67 -8.75 -5.15
N SER A 192 -5.50 -9.18 -6.10
CA SER A 192 -5.99 -10.57 -6.08
C SER A 192 -4.88 -11.59 -6.34
N ASP A 193 -3.85 -11.19 -7.09
CA ASP A 193 -2.68 -11.98 -7.44
C ASP A 193 -1.75 -12.18 -6.22
N ILE A 194 -1.73 -13.41 -5.71
CA ILE A 194 -0.92 -13.82 -4.56
C ILE A 194 0.57 -13.57 -4.79
N GLU A 195 1.09 -13.80 -5.99
CA GLU A 195 2.51 -13.64 -6.28
C GLU A 195 2.92 -12.17 -6.20
N LYS A 196 2.11 -11.28 -6.80
CA LYS A 196 2.32 -9.83 -6.69
C LYS A 196 2.26 -9.35 -5.26
N ARG A 197 1.34 -9.86 -4.44
CA ARG A 197 1.28 -9.54 -3.00
C ARG A 197 2.56 -9.94 -2.27
N TYR A 198 3.14 -11.08 -2.61
CA TYR A 198 4.37 -11.57 -1.98
C TYR A 198 5.59 -10.76 -2.42
N ARG A 199 5.68 -10.39 -3.70
CA ARG A 199 6.75 -9.53 -4.23
C ARG A 199 6.64 -8.09 -3.76
N GLN A 200 5.42 -7.56 -3.63
CA GLN A 200 5.12 -6.20 -3.22
C GLN A 200 4.46 -6.16 -1.82
N ARG A 201 5.10 -6.81 -0.83
CA ARG A 201 4.53 -6.93 0.52
C ARG A 201 4.15 -5.60 1.17
N HIS A 202 4.92 -4.54 0.92
CA HIS A 202 4.63 -3.20 1.42
C HIS A 202 3.28 -2.67 0.92
N VAL A 203 2.91 -2.97 -0.32
CA VAL A 203 1.62 -2.60 -0.91
C VAL A 203 0.48 -3.40 -0.28
N ASP A 204 0.66 -4.71 -0.12
CA ASP A 204 -0.33 -5.58 0.53
C ASP A 204 -0.59 -5.16 1.98
N LEU A 205 0.47 -4.80 2.72
CA LEU A 205 0.32 -4.26 4.07
C LEU A 205 -0.45 -2.94 4.10
N ILE A 206 -0.41 -2.10 3.06
CA ILE A 206 -1.19 -0.86 3.03
C ILE A 206 -2.69 -1.16 2.94
N VAL A 207 -3.10 -2.05 2.04
CA VAL A 207 -4.53 -2.25 1.72
C VAL A 207 -5.22 -3.38 2.49
N SER A 208 -4.45 -4.27 3.13
CA SER A 208 -4.95 -5.48 3.81
C SER A 208 -4.68 -5.44 5.32
N PRO A 209 -5.59 -4.87 6.14
CA PRO A 209 -5.43 -4.82 7.61
C PRO A 209 -5.21 -6.19 8.26
N GLN A 210 -5.82 -7.24 7.72
CA GLN A 210 -5.69 -8.61 8.20
C GLN A 210 -4.25 -9.11 8.09
N VAL A 211 -3.53 -8.74 7.02
CA VAL A 211 -2.12 -9.11 6.84
C VAL A 211 -1.26 -8.47 7.92
N ARG A 212 -1.48 -7.19 8.26
CA ARG A 212 -0.79 -6.54 9.40
C ARG A 212 -1.03 -7.33 10.69
N SER A 213 -2.25 -7.79 10.93
CA SER A 213 -2.58 -8.58 12.13
C SER A 213 -1.81 -9.91 12.18
N VAL A 214 -1.60 -10.57 11.04
CA VAL A 214 -0.81 -11.81 10.94
C VAL A 214 0.65 -11.55 11.32
N PHE A 215 1.25 -10.46 10.82
CA PHE A 215 2.61 -10.07 11.18
C PHE A 215 2.75 -9.72 12.67
N ARG A 216 1.79 -8.99 13.24
CA ARG A 216 1.76 -8.72 14.69
C ARG A 216 1.65 -10.00 15.52
N LYS A 217 0.77 -10.91 15.12
CA LYS A 217 0.64 -12.23 15.77
C LYS A 217 1.94 -13.01 15.69
N ARG A 218 2.60 -13.06 14.52
CA ARG A 218 3.91 -13.72 14.37
C ARG A 218 4.97 -13.13 15.30
N ALA A 219 5.05 -11.80 15.42
CA ALA A 219 5.98 -11.15 16.33
C ALA A 219 5.69 -11.53 17.79
N ARG A 220 4.42 -11.49 18.21
CA ARG A 220 3.99 -11.90 19.55
C ARG A 220 4.25 -13.38 19.85
N ILE A 221 3.99 -14.27 18.90
CA ILE A 221 4.30 -15.70 19.03
C ILE A 221 5.79 -15.89 19.27
N THR A 222 6.64 -15.23 18.49
CA THR A 222 8.10 -15.33 18.63
C THR A 222 8.57 -14.81 20.00
N ALA A 223 8.04 -13.65 20.43
CA ALA A 223 8.35 -13.10 21.75
C ALA A 223 7.88 -14.02 22.89
N ASN A 224 6.69 -14.62 22.77
CA ASN A 224 6.15 -15.54 23.77
C ASN A 224 6.95 -16.85 23.84
N ILE A 225 7.45 -17.37 22.72
CA ILE A 225 8.34 -18.54 22.71
C ILE A 225 9.61 -18.23 23.51
N ARG A 226 10.21 -17.05 23.30
CA ARG A 226 11.37 -16.60 24.10
C ARG A 226 11.04 -16.52 25.57
N ASN A 227 10.02 -15.75 25.93
CA ASN A 227 9.61 -15.56 27.33
C ASN A 227 9.35 -16.90 28.04
N PHE A 228 8.70 -17.85 27.37
CA PHE A 228 8.46 -19.18 27.91
C PHE A 228 9.76 -19.94 28.15
N LEU A 229 10.63 -20.04 27.14
CA LEU A 229 11.90 -20.75 27.26
C LEU A 229 12.83 -20.10 28.30
N ASP A 230 12.88 -18.77 28.35
CA ASP A 230 13.64 -18.01 29.34
C ASP A 230 13.10 -18.29 30.77
N SER A 231 11.78 -18.34 30.95
CA SER A 231 11.17 -18.70 32.24
C SER A 231 11.46 -20.13 32.69
N GLU A 232 11.70 -21.03 31.73
CA GLU A 232 12.13 -22.41 31.97
C GLU A 232 13.66 -22.55 32.15
N GLY A 233 14.40 -21.43 32.13
CA GLY A 233 15.85 -21.38 32.33
C GLY A 233 16.67 -21.83 31.12
N PHE A 234 16.10 -21.80 29.91
CA PHE A 234 16.87 -22.00 28.68
C PHE A 234 17.68 -20.75 28.32
N LEU A 235 18.84 -20.96 27.70
CA LEU A 235 19.67 -19.90 27.14
C LEU A 235 19.47 -19.81 25.62
N GLU A 236 19.13 -18.63 25.10
CA GLU A 236 19.11 -18.36 23.66
C GLU A 236 20.55 -18.31 23.13
N MET A 237 20.85 -19.16 22.15
CA MET A 237 22.18 -19.31 21.55
C MET A 237 22.13 -18.98 20.06
N GLU A 238 23.23 -18.45 19.53
CA GLU A 238 23.43 -18.28 18.09
C GLU A 238 24.52 -19.23 17.58
N THR A 239 24.19 -20.05 16.59
CA THR A 239 25.14 -21.00 15.99
C THR A 239 25.50 -20.60 14.55
N PRO A 240 26.65 -21.05 14.01
CA PRO A 240 27.06 -20.68 12.66
C PRO A 240 25.99 -21.03 11.60
N ALA A 241 25.71 -20.08 10.70
CA ALA A 241 24.84 -20.30 9.55
C ALA A 241 25.57 -20.90 8.33
N LEU A 242 26.90 -20.77 8.28
CA LEU A 242 27.78 -21.30 7.23
C LEU A 242 28.53 -22.53 7.77
N HIS A 243 28.35 -23.69 7.12
CA HIS A 243 28.97 -24.95 7.51
C HIS A 243 29.86 -25.48 6.39
N ASN A 244 30.97 -26.15 6.74
CA ASN A 244 31.77 -26.90 5.77
C ASN A 244 30.97 -28.05 5.13
N LYS A 245 30.06 -28.65 5.90
CA LYS A 245 29.13 -29.69 5.45
C LYS A 245 27.81 -29.54 6.19
N ALA A 246 26.71 -29.48 5.44
CA ALA A 246 25.38 -29.43 6.03
C ALA A 246 25.04 -30.76 6.75
N GLY A 247 24.30 -30.66 7.85
CA GLY A 247 23.84 -31.82 8.63
C GLY A 247 22.75 -31.43 9.63
N GLY A 248 22.18 -32.43 10.32
CA GLY A 248 21.09 -32.25 11.28
C GLY A 248 19.68 -32.26 10.70
N ALA A 249 19.54 -32.51 9.40
CA ALA A 249 18.27 -32.81 8.72
C ALA A 249 18.54 -33.49 7.37
N GLU A 250 17.52 -34.09 6.78
CA GLU A 250 17.54 -34.54 5.38
C GLU A 250 17.00 -33.43 4.49
N ALA A 251 17.89 -32.68 3.85
CA ALA A 251 17.55 -31.59 2.95
C ALA A 251 18.72 -31.26 2.01
N ARG A 252 18.44 -30.80 0.79
CA ARG A 252 19.48 -30.30 -0.12
C ARG A 252 19.93 -28.91 0.34
N PRO A 253 21.24 -28.66 0.59
CA PRO A 253 21.70 -27.35 1.04
C PRO A 253 21.88 -26.37 -0.12
N PHE A 254 21.89 -25.08 0.21
CA PHE A 254 22.46 -24.05 -0.66
C PHE A 254 24.00 -24.05 -0.53
N LEU A 255 24.68 -23.97 -1.67
CA LEU A 255 26.14 -23.88 -1.75
C LEU A 255 26.56 -22.42 -1.92
N THR A 256 27.69 -22.07 -1.33
CA THR A 256 28.33 -20.76 -1.48
C THR A 256 29.85 -20.93 -1.39
N PHE A 257 30.59 -19.85 -1.65
CA PHE A 257 32.05 -19.87 -1.66
C PHE A 257 32.61 -18.75 -0.80
N HIS A 258 33.59 -19.09 0.05
CA HIS A 258 34.26 -18.13 0.91
C HIS A 258 35.59 -17.70 0.30
N ASN A 259 35.59 -16.55 -0.39
CA ASN A 259 36.76 -16.05 -1.13
C ASN A 259 38.06 -16.04 -0.33
N ALA A 260 38.07 -15.46 0.87
CA ALA A 260 39.30 -15.32 1.66
C ALA A 260 39.84 -16.64 2.25
N LEU A 261 39.00 -17.67 2.34
CA LEU A 261 39.39 -19.01 2.82
C LEU A 261 39.55 -19.98 1.65
N ASN A 262 39.31 -19.51 0.43
CA ASN A 262 39.36 -20.26 -0.82
C ASN A 262 38.67 -21.65 -0.71
N ARG A 263 37.46 -21.69 -0.16
CA ARG A 263 36.73 -22.95 0.07
C ARG A 263 35.23 -22.82 -0.09
N GLU A 264 34.60 -23.92 -0.46
CA GLU A 264 33.15 -24.06 -0.50
C GLU A 264 32.56 -24.15 0.92
N LEU A 265 31.38 -23.56 1.08
CA LEU A 265 30.58 -23.63 2.29
C LEU A 265 29.12 -23.92 1.90
N THR A 266 28.35 -24.33 2.90
CA THR A 266 26.92 -24.59 2.78
C THR A 266 26.16 -23.72 3.78
N LEU A 267 24.96 -23.28 3.42
CA LEU A 267 24.04 -22.71 4.41
C LEU A 267 23.43 -23.84 5.25
N ARG A 268 23.25 -23.58 6.55
CA ARG A 268 22.67 -24.55 7.49
C ARG A 268 21.25 -24.96 7.10
N ILE A 269 20.98 -26.26 7.20
CA ILE A 269 19.64 -26.86 7.01
C ILE A 269 18.91 -27.11 8.34
N ALA A 270 19.65 -27.09 9.45
CA ALA A 270 19.20 -27.26 10.82
C ALA A 270 20.20 -26.62 11.80
N THR A 271 19.78 -26.38 13.04
CA THR A 271 20.64 -25.87 14.16
C THR A 271 21.15 -27.00 15.07
N GLU A 272 20.58 -28.21 14.95
CA GLU A 272 20.71 -29.32 15.89
C GLU A 272 22.15 -29.69 16.28
N LEU A 273 23.03 -29.93 15.31
CA LEU A 273 24.39 -30.45 15.59
C LEU A 273 25.24 -29.48 16.42
N HIS A 274 25.05 -28.17 16.23
CA HIS A 274 25.79 -27.17 17.00
C HIS A 274 25.21 -27.01 18.40
N LEU A 275 23.89 -27.05 18.56
CA LEU A 275 23.25 -27.04 19.87
C LEU A 275 23.67 -28.27 20.70
N LYS A 276 23.73 -29.46 20.10
CA LYS A 276 24.25 -30.66 20.79
C LYS A 276 25.70 -30.50 21.27
N ARG A 277 26.56 -29.82 20.50
CA ARG A 277 27.93 -29.52 20.93
C ARG A 277 27.96 -28.58 22.14
N LEU A 278 27.03 -27.63 22.24
CA LEU A 278 26.89 -26.79 23.43
C LEU A 278 26.48 -27.61 24.65
N ILE A 279 25.58 -28.58 24.47
CA ILE A 279 25.24 -29.52 25.55
C ILE A 279 26.46 -30.30 26.02
N VAL A 280 27.25 -30.86 25.10
CA VAL A 280 28.53 -31.53 25.42
C VAL A 280 29.49 -30.57 26.13
N GLY A 281 29.47 -29.28 25.79
CA GLY A 281 30.25 -28.23 26.42
C GLY A 281 29.79 -27.82 27.83
N GLY A 282 28.71 -28.40 28.35
CA GLY A 282 28.23 -28.18 29.71
C GLY A 282 27.01 -27.27 29.84
N PHE A 283 26.42 -26.79 28.75
CA PHE A 283 25.14 -26.08 28.81
C PHE A 283 23.98 -27.08 28.93
N GLU A 284 23.12 -26.97 29.93
CA GLU A 284 22.05 -27.96 30.13
C GLU A 284 20.76 -27.65 29.35
N LYS A 285 20.47 -26.36 29.14
CA LYS A 285 19.25 -25.89 28.47
C LYS A 285 19.59 -24.79 27.48
N VAL A 286 19.53 -25.12 26.18
CA VAL A 286 19.80 -24.16 25.09
C VAL A 286 18.72 -24.21 24.03
N TYR A 287 18.47 -23.08 23.38
CA TYR A 287 17.62 -23.00 22.20
C TYR A 287 18.16 -21.99 21.19
N GLU A 288 17.69 -22.05 19.95
CA GLU A 288 17.99 -21.04 18.94
C GLU A 288 16.74 -20.78 18.09
N LEU A 289 16.37 -19.51 17.92
CA LEU A 289 15.33 -19.06 16.98
C LEU A 289 15.96 -18.42 15.74
N GLY A 290 16.52 -19.26 14.87
CA GLY A 290 17.24 -18.83 13.67
C GLY A 290 16.59 -19.25 12.35
N ARG A 291 17.02 -18.62 11.24
CA ARG A 291 16.65 -19.11 9.90
C ARG A 291 17.45 -20.36 9.54
N VAL A 292 16.80 -21.27 8.81
CA VAL A 292 17.43 -22.41 8.12
C VAL A 292 17.12 -22.33 6.63
N TYR A 293 17.95 -22.95 5.80
CA TYR A 293 17.94 -22.75 4.36
C TYR A 293 17.94 -24.10 3.65
N ARG A 294 16.82 -24.46 3.00
CA ARG A 294 16.66 -25.71 2.24
C ARG A 294 16.44 -25.40 0.77
N ASN A 295 17.25 -25.98 -0.09
CA ASN A 295 17.22 -25.78 -1.53
C ASN A 295 16.31 -26.83 -2.19
N GLU A 296 15.01 -26.66 -1.95
CA GLU A 296 13.94 -27.59 -2.33
C GLU A 296 12.88 -26.87 -3.18
N GLY A 297 11.87 -27.62 -3.64
CA GLY A 297 10.71 -27.04 -4.30
C GLY A 297 9.89 -26.18 -3.34
N LEU A 298 9.20 -25.17 -3.88
CA LEU A 298 8.25 -24.35 -3.12
C LEU A 298 6.85 -24.95 -3.26
N SER A 299 6.19 -25.20 -2.13
CA SER A 299 4.78 -25.59 -2.06
C SER A 299 4.08 -24.86 -0.90
N THR A 300 2.76 -24.87 -0.90
CA THR A 300 1.91 -24.32 0.18
C THR A 300 1.72 -25.29 1.31
#